data_AF-A0A3N9UWF5-F1
#
_entry.id   AF-A0A3N9UWF5-F1
#
_cell.length_a   1.000
_cell.length_b   1.000
_cell.length_c   1.000
_cell.angle_alpha   90.00
_cell.angle_beta   90.00
_cell.angle_gamma   90.00
#
_symmetry.space_group_name_H-M   'P 1'
#
loop_
_entity.id
_entity.type
_entity.pdbx_description
1 polymer ?
#
loop_
_entity_poly.entity_id
_entity_poly.type
_entity_poly.pdbx_seq_one_letter_code
_entity_poly.pdbx_strand_id
1 'polypeptide(L)'
;MPEHILFLTGKLAEKQLRRTLEEMAPDFLWKVQQLGITVAALMTADMIRRRLKDTGGADRILVPGRCRGDLEALSADLGLPVERGPDELHDLPEFFGKQKKRPDLSLYDLNIFAEIVEAPQLEVDGILRRA
;
A
#
# COMPACT_ATOMS: atom_id res chain seq x y z
N MET A 1 -1.66 -23.78 8.09
CA MET A 1 -0.63 -22.88 8.63
C MET A 1 -1.12 -21.46 8.39
N PRO A 2 -0.82 -20.48 9.26
CA PRO A 2 -1.19 -19.09 9.00
C PRO A 2 -0.50 -18.63 7.70
N GLU A 3 -1.23 -17.93 6.85
CA GLU A 3 -0.70 -17.31 5.63
C GLU A 3 0.48 -16.39 5.98
N HIS A 4 1.50 -16.33 5.11
CA HIS A 4 2.65 -15.44 5.25
C HIS A 4 2.66 -14.38 4.14
N ILE A 5 2.49 -13.12 4.52
CA ILE A 5 2.42 -11.99 3.58
C ILE A 5 3.70 -11.15 3.64
N LEU A 6 4.33 -10.93 2.48
CA LEU A 6 5.46 -10.01 2.34
C LEU A 6 4.96 -8.64 1.89
N PHE A 7 5.17 -7.62 2.73
CA PHE A 7 4.83 -6.24 2.40
C PHE A 7 6.04 -5.51 1.83
N LEU A 8 5.91 -4.97 0.61
CA LEU A 8 6.95 -4.17 -0.03
C LEU A 8 6.70 -2.68 0.22
N THR A 9 7.75 -1.96 0.58
CA THR A 9 7.63 -0.53 0.89
C THR A 9 8.89 0.29 0.59
N GLY A 10 8.76 1.60 0.72
CA GLY A 10 9.85 2.57 0.68
C GLY A 10 10.33 2.99 2.07
N LYS A 11 11.45 3.72 2.13
CA LYS A 11 12.13 4.14 3.37
C LYS A 11 11.21 4.95 4.29
N LEU A 12 10.42 5.87 3.72
CA LEU A 12 9.58 6.77 4.53
C LEU A 12 8.39 6.05 5.17
N ALA A 13 7.84 5.03 4.51
CA ALA A 13 6.65 4.34 4.97
C ALA A 13 6.96 3.12 5.86
N GLU A 14 8.19 2.62 5.89
CA GLU A 14 8.55 1.38 6.60
C GLU A 14 8.16 1.41 8.08
N LYS A 15 8.56 2.45 8.83
CA LYS A 15 8.29 2.54 10.27
C LYS A 15 6.78 2.58 10.55
N GLN A 16 6.05 3.37 9.77
CA GLN A 16 4.60 3.50 9.94
C GLN A 16 3.89 2.20 9.57
N LEU A 17 4.34 1.49 8.51
CA LEU A 17 3.76 0.22 8.08
C LEU A 17 3.90 -0.86 9.15
N ARG A 18 5.10 -1.00 9.74
CA ARG A 18 5.32 -1.93 10.86
C ARG A 18 4.39 -1.62 12.03
N ARG A 19 4.31 -0.35 12.43
CA ARG A 19 3.42 0.08 13.50
C ARG A 19 1.95 -0.24 13.19
N THR A 20 1.49 0.02 11.98
CA THR A 20 0.11 -0.30 11.57
C THR A 20 -0.15 -1.81 11.61
N LEU A 21 0.79 -2.64 11.15
CA LEU A 21 0.67 -4.10 11.21
C LEU A 21 0.66 -4.63 12.66
N GLU A 22 1.50 -4.06 13.53
CA GLU A 22 1.54 -4.38 14.96
C GLU A 22 0.22 -4.01 15.66
N GLU A 23 -0.28 -2.79 15.43
CA GLU A 23 -1.55 -2.30 16.00
C GLU A 23 -2.76 -3.08 15.46
N MET A 24 -2.72 -3.52 14.20
CA MET A 24 -3.76 -4.31 13.56
C MET A 24 -3.84 -5.74 14.10
N ALA A 25 -2.73 -6.26 14.63
CA ALA A 25 -2.58 -7.63 15.15
C ALA A 25 -3.26 -8.67 14.22
N PRO A 26 -2.76 -8.87 12.98
CA PRO A 26 -3.35 -9.81 12.05
C PRO A 26 -3.18 -11.27 12.48
N ASP A 27 -4.07 -12.13 11.97
CA ASP A 27 -4.01 -13.58 12.19
C ASP A 27 -3.06 -14.31 11.20
N PHE A 28 -2.35 -13.54 10.37
CA PHE A 28 -1.35 -14.00 9.41
C PHE A 28 0.06 -13.58 9.82
N LEU A 29 1.06 -14.33 9.36
CA LEU A 29 2.47 -13.95 9.49
C LEU A 29 2.79 -12.85 8.49
N TRP A 30 3.66 -11.92 8.87
CA TRP A 30 4.04 -10.84 7.98
C TRP A 30 5.52 -10.50 8.08
N LYS A 31 6.07 -10.05 6.95
CA LYS A 31 7.41 -9.47 6.86
C LYS A 31 7.32 -8.18 6.07
N VAL A 32 8.06 -7.17 6.51
CA VAL A 32 8.21 -5.90 5.77
C VAL A 32 9.58 -5.85 5.13
N GLN A 33 9.62 -5.57 3.83
CA GLN A 33 10.84 -5.42 3.06
C GLN A 33 10.90 -4.08 2.34
N GLN A 34 11.93 -3.30 2.69
CA GLN A 34 12.22 -2.01 2.07
C GLN A 34 13.11 -2.20 0.85
N LEU A 35 12.72 -1.66 -0.30
CA LEU A 35 13.42 -1.91 -1.59
C LEU A 35 14.49 -0.86 -1.94
N GLY A 36 15.06 -0.15 -0.98
CA GLY A 36 16.01 0.93 -1.25
C GLY A 36 15.43 2.12 -2.04
N ILE A 37 14.10 2.30 -1.99
CA ILE A 37 13.39 3.44 -2.61
C ILE A 37 12.94 4.36 -1.47
N THR A 38 13.01 5.68 -1.64
CA THR A 38 12.57 6.63 -0.61
C THR A 38 11.05 6.62 -0.43
N VAL A 39 10.31 6.81 -1.53
CA VAL A 39 8.84 6.94 -1.54
C VAL A 39 8.21 5.70 -2.17
N ALA A 40 7.30 5.04 -1.44
CA ALA A 40 6.66 3.80 -1.87
C ALA A 40 5.76 3.97 -3.11
N ALA A 41 5.12 5.14 -3.26
CA ALA A 41 4.25 5.47 -4.40
C ALA A 41 4.98 5.55 -5.76
N LEU A 42 6.31 5.60 -5.75
CA LEU A 42 7.11 5.57 -6.98
C LEU A 42 7.50 4.14 -7.39
N MET A 43 7.15 3.13 -6.61
CA MET A 43 7.51 1.74 -6.87
C MET A 43 6.88 1.23 -8.17
N THR A 44 7.64 0.45 -8.94
CA THR A 44 7.17 -0.19 -10.17
C THR A 44 7.46 -1.69 -10.16
N ALA A 45 6.68 -2.46 -10.93
CA ALA A 45 6.90 -3.89 -11.11
C ALA A 45 8.36 -4.21 -11.51
N ASP A 46 8.94 -3.46 -12.45
CA ASP A 46 10.34 -3.63 -12.86
C ASP A 46 11.36 -3.33 -11.77
N MET A 47 11.06 -2.36 -10.89
CA MET A 47 11.91 -2.09 -9.73
C MET A 47 11.85 -3.23 -8.72
N ILE A 48 10.67 -3.81 -8.50
CA ILE A 48 10.51 -4.98 -7.63
C ILE A 48 11.28 -6.15 -8.21
N ARG A 49 11.05 -6.49 -9.48
CA ARG A 49 11.74 -7.58 -10.19
C ARG A 49 13.27 -7.51 -10.06
N ARG A 50 13.85 -6.31 -10.16
CA ARG A 50 15.31 -6.11 -10.08
C ARG A 50 15.88 -6.11 -8.67
N ARG A 51 15.08 -5.73 -7.66
CA ARG A 51 15.57 -5.45 -6.30
C ARG A 51 15.14 -6.48 -5.26
N LEU A 52 14.04 -7.19 -5.50
CA LEU A 52 13.55 -8.25 -4.63
C LEU A 52 14.36 -9.52 -4.89
N LYS A 53 15.31 -9.81 -3.99
CA LYS A 53 16.22 -10.97 -4.11
C LYS A 53 15.70 -12.23 -3.43
N ASP A 54 14.86 -12.06 -2.41
CA ASP A 54 14.34 -13.13 -1.58
C ASP A 54 12.94 -12.73 -1.12
N THR A 55 12.00 -13.66 -1.24
CA THR A 55 10.61 -13.51 -0.78
C THR A 55 10.40 -14.05 0.63
N GLY A 56 11.41 -14.73 1.19
CA GLY A 56 11.41 -15.22 2.57
C GLY A 56 10.36 -16.29 2.83
N GLY A 57 9.97 -17.06 1.81
CA GLY A 57 8.92 -18.08 1.92
C GLY A 57 7.54 -17.48 2.20
N ALA A 58 7.25 -16.28 1.66
CA ALA A 58 5.91 -15.72 1.71
C ALA A 58 4.98 -16.45 0.73
N ASP A 59 3.72 -16.61 1.13
CA ASP A 59 2.66 -17.16 0.28
C ASP A 59 2.16 -16.13 -0.72
N ARG A 60 2.27 -14.83 -0.40
CA ARG A 60 1.95 -13.73 -1.31
C ARG A 60 2.69 -12.44 -0.96
N ILE A 61 2.69 -11.52 -1.91
CA ILE A 61 3.34 -10.20 -1.81
C ILE A 61 2.29 -9.11 -1.90
N LEU A 62 2.29 -8.16 -0.97
CA LEU A 62 1.47 -6.96 -1.02
C LEU A 62 2.34 -5.74 -1.38
N VAL A 63 1.99 -5.07 -2.47
CA VAL A 63 2.65 -3.83 -2.91
C VAL A 63 1.81 -2.60 -2.56
N PRO A 64 2.37 -1.38 -2.50
CA PRO A 64 1.58 -0.17 -2.28
C PRO A 64 0.53 0.03 -3.39
N GLY A 65 -0.63 0.62 -3.07
CA GLY A 65 -1.72 0.84 -4.05
C GLY A 65 -1.29 1.63 -5.28
N ARG A 66 -0.45 2.64 -5.06
CA ARG A 66 0.13 3.50 -6.10
C ARG A 66 1.31 2.85 -6.87
N CYS A 67 1.64 1.58 -6.62
CA CYS A 67 2.64 0.87 -7.41
C CYS A 67 2.21 0.81 -8.88
N ARG A 68 3.14 1.03 -9.81
CA ARG A 68 2.85 1.07 -11.26
C ARG A 68 3.40 -0.14 -12.00
N GLY A 69 2.83 -0.42 -13.17
CA GLY A 69 3.24 -1.53 -14.04
C GLY A 69 2.38 -2.79 -13.87
N ASP A 70 2.83 -3.83 -14.57
CA ASP A 70 2.14 -5.11 -14.68
C ASP A 70 2.50 -6.03 -13.50
N LEU A 71 1.54 -6.22 -12.59
CA LEU A 71 1.72 -7.10 -11.43
C LEU A 71 1.44 -8.56 -11.76
N GLU A 72 0.67 -8.86 -12.80
CA GLU A 72 0.43 -10.24 -13.25
C GLU A 72 1.73 -10.81 -13.84
N ALA A 73 2.40 -10.02 -14.69
CA ALA A 73 3.72 -10.40 -15.21
C ALA A 73 4.76 -10.52 -14.07
N LEU A 74 4.70 -9.67 -13.06
CA LEU A 74 5.58 -9.79 -11.88
C LEU A 74 5.25 -11.05 -11.07
N SER A 75 3.97 -11.37 -10.89
CA SER A 75 3.51 -12.56 -10.19
C SER A 75 3.96 -13.83 -10.89
N ALA A 76 3.83 -13.88 -12.22
CA ALA A 76 4.31 -15.00 -13.03
C ALA A 76 5.82 -15.20 -12.91
N ASP A 77 6.60 -14.11 -12.96
CA ASP A 77 8.06 -14.17 -12.81
C ASP A 77 8.52 -14.61 -11.42
N LEU A 78 7.81 -14.18 -10.36
CA LEU A 78 8.15 -14.53 -8.98
C LEU A 78 7.56 -15.88 -8.54
N GLY A 79 6.63 -16.44 -9.31
CA GLY A 79 5.91 -17.67 -8.98
C GLY A 79 5.01 -17.54 -7.74
N LEU A 80 4.67 -16.31 -7.35
CA LEU A 80 3.88 -15.98 -6.16
C LEU A 80 2.85 -14.89 -6.50
N PRO A 81 1.65 -14.93 -5.92
CA PRO A 81 0.67 -13.86 -6.06
C PRO A 81 1.23 -12.51 -5.62
N VAL A 82 1.08 -11.50 -6.47
CA VAL A 82 1.43 -10.11 -6.16
C VAL A 82 0.18 -9.25 -6.21
N GLU A 83 -0.26 -8.79 -5.04
CA GLU A 83 -1.49 -8.04 -4.86
C GLU A 83 -1.22 -6.57 -4.61
N ARG A 84 -2.11 -5.71 -5.11
CA ARG A 84 -2.07 -4.27 -4.91
C ARG A 84 -2.81 -3.95 -3.60
N GLY A 85 -2.09 -3.40 -2.62
CA GLY A 85 -2.65 -2.93 -1.36
C GLY A 85 -3.37 -1.58 -1.50
N PRO A 86 -3.77 -0.96 -0.38
CA PRO A 86 -4.40 0.36 -0.41
C PRO A 86 -3.42 1.46 -0.82
N ASP A 87 -3.97 2.57 -1.31
CA ASP A 87 -3.20 3.77 -1.64
C ASP A 87 -2.64 4.43 -0.38
N GLU A 88 -3.44 4.45 0.69
CA GLU A 88 -3.08 5.03 1.97
C GLU A 88 -2.85 3.95 3.01
N LEU A 89 -1.76 4.08 3.77
CA LEU A 89 -1.39 3.09 4.76
C LEU A 89 -2.39 2.98 5.92
N HIS A 90 -3.09 4.07 6.22
CA HIS A 90 -4.13 4.10 7.26
C HIS A 90 -5.36 3.26 6.89
N ASP A 91 -5.54 2.93 5.61
CA ASP A 91 -6.63 2.08 5.11
C ASP A 91 -6.27 0.59 5.14
N LEU A 92 -5.03 0.24 5.51
CA LEU A 92 -4.58 -1.15 5.58
C LEU A 92 -5.44 -2.03 6.48
N PRO A 93 -5.89 -1.61 7.67
CA PRO A 93 -6.79 -2.43 8.48
C PRO A 93 -8.10 -2.75 7.77
N GLU A 94 -8.69 -1.76 7.10
CA GLU A 94 -9.95 -1.90 6.36
C GLU A 94 -9.77 -2.82 5.14
N PHE A 95 -8.63 -2.74 4.45
CA PHE A 95 -8.25 -3.66 3.37
C PHE A 95 -8.29 -5.13 3.81
N PHE A 96 -7.94 -5.41 5.08
CA PHE A 96 -8.01 -6.75 5.67
C PHE A 96 -9.33 -7.02 6.45
N GLY A 97 -10.36 -6.20 6.26
CA GLY A 97 -11.68 -6.38 6.90
C GLY A 97 -11.71 -6.03 8.39
N LYS A 98 -10.65 -5.40 8.94
CA LYS A 98 -10.60 -4.93 10.32
C LYS A 98 -11.12 -3.50 10.44
N GLN A 99 -11.61 -3.13 11.62
CA GLN A 99 -12.12 -1.78 11.84
C GLN A 99 -10.98 -0.74 11.79
N LYS A 100 -11.16 0.26 10.93
CA LYS A 100 -10.34 1.46 10.91
C LYS A 100 -10.59 2.27 12.18
N LYS A 101 -9.52 2.61 12.91
CA LYS A 101 -9.62 3.59 14.01
C LYS A 101 -9.92 4.95 13.41
N ARG A 102 -11.13 5.45 13.65
CA ARG A 102 -11.45 6.84 13.32
C ARG A 102 -10.74 7.76 14.32
N PRO A 103 -10.01 8.79 13.85
CA PRO A 103 -9.47 9.78 14.75
C PRO A 103 -10.62 10.52 15.45
N ASP A 104 -10.47 10.74 16.75
CA ASP A 104 -11.37 11.61 17.50
C ASP A 104 -11.03 13.07 17.19
N LEU A 105 -11.97 13.76 16.55
CA LEU A 105 -11.84 15.16 16.15
C LEU A 105 -12.75 16.07 16.98
N SER A 106 -13.37 15.57 18.06
CA SER A 106 -14.37 16.31 18.85
C SER A 106 -13.86 17.62 19.48
N LEU A 107 -12.55 17.79 19.59
CA LEU A 107 -11.89 18.97 20.14
C LEU A 107 -11.48 20.00 19.07
N TYR A 108 -11.78 19.77 17.79
CA TYR A 108 -11.36 20.63 16.69
C TYR A 108 -12.57 21.16 15.91
N ASP A 109 -12.54 22.47 15.62
CA ASP A 109 -13.42 23.11 14.63
C ASP A 109 -12.62 23.25 13.32
N LEU A 110 -12.98 22.48 12.30
CA LEU A 110 -12.17 22.28 11.09
C LEU A 110 -12.93 22.72 9.83
N ASN A 111 -12.29 23.57 9.02
CA ASN A 111 -12.69 23.80 7.63
C ASN A 111 -11.93 22.84 6.72
N ILE A 112 -12.66 22.00 5.98
CA ILE A 112 -12.06 21.05 5.05
C ILE A 112 -11.77 21.76 3.73
N PHE A 113 -10.51 21.72 3.30
CA PHE A 113 -10.09 22.09 1.95
C PHE A 113 -9.74 20.81 1.18
N ALA A 114 -10.33 20.63 0.01
CA ALA A 114 -10.08 19.49 -0.85
C ALA A 114 -9.40 19.94 -2.15
N GLU A 115 -8.36 19.22 -2.57
CA GLU A 115 -7.72 19.42 -3.88
C GLU A 115 -7.87 18.16 -4.74
N ILE A 116 -7.91 18.36 -6.06
CA ILE A 116 -7.89 17.27 -7.05
C ILE A 116 -6.54 17.31 -7.75
N VAL A 117 -5.57 16.55 -7.22
CA VAL A 117 -4.19 16.50 -7.73
C VAL A 117 -4.15 16.08 -9.20
N GLU A 118 -4.98 15.11 -9.58
CA GLU A 118 -5.05 14.55 -10.93
C GLU A 118 -5.94 15.37 -11.88
N ALA A 119 -6.40 16.57 -11.50
CA ALA A 119 -7.23 17.43 -12.36
C ALA A 119 -6.67 17.62 -13.78
N PRO A 120 -5.34 17.76 -14.01
CA PRO A 120 -4.79 17.87 -15.37
C PRO A 120 -5.00 16.62 -16.25
N GLN A 121 -5.37 15.48 -15.66
CA GLN A 121 -5.64 14.22 -16.37
C GLN A 121 -7.14 14.01 -16.61
N LEU A 122 -7.98 14.95 -16.17
CA LEU A 122 -9.43 14.87 -16.25
C LEU A 122 -9.95 15.97 -17.18
N GLU A 123 -10.97 15.63 -17.97
CA GLU A 123 -11.81 16.63 -18.61
C GLU A 123 -12.60 17.42 -17.55
N VAL A 124 -13.11 18.61 -17.91
CA VAL A 124 -13.89 19.46 -16.99
C VAL A 124 -15.03 18.71 -16.33
N ASP A 125 -15.78 17.91 -17.09
CA ASP A 125 -16.86 17.08 -16.54
C ASP A 125 -16.35 16.01 -15.55
N GLY A 126 -15.13 15.51 -15.76
CA GLY A 126 -14.47 14.58 -14.84
C GLY A 126 -14.09 15.25 -13.52
N ILE A 127 -13.62 16.49 -13.58
CA ILE A 127 -13.33 17.31 -12.39
C ILE A 127 -14.63 17.55 -11.60
N LEU A 128 -15.71 17.95 -12.27
CA LEU A 128 -17.01 18.22 -11.64
C LEU A 128 -17.63 16.99 -10.96
N ARG A 129 -17.42 15.78 -11.49
CA ARG A 129 -17.89 14.53 -10.85
C ARG A 129 -17.09 14.13 -9.62
N ARG A 130 -15.84 14.59 -9.51
CA ARG A 130 -14.91 14.23 -8.43
C ARG A 130 -15.00 15.18 -7.23
N ALA A 131 -15.33 16.45 -7.48
CA ALA A 131 -15.57 17.49 -6.48
C ALA A 131 -16.83 17.21 -5.66
#